data_AF-A0A3M1RL17-F1
#
_entry.id   AF-A0A3M1RL17-F1
#
_cell.length_a   1.000
_cell.length_b   1.000
_cell.length_c   1.000
_cell.angle_alpha   90.00
_cell.angle_beta   90.00
_cell.angle_gamma   90.00
#
_symmetry.space_group_name_H-M   'P 1'
#
loop_
_entity.id
_entity.type
_entity.pdbx_description
1 polymer ?
#
loop_
_entity_poly.entity_id
_entity_poly.type
_entity_poly.pdbx_seq_one_letter_code
_entity_poly.pdbx_strand_id
1 'polypeptide(L)'
;MIHRIFNNPLRDWFTLIFMSILLVVHQTVSMKTELADGLLVVVVVIGLFPLLKNAIFDGLLRKRILPELVVAIFLIGLLFYGELLTASIITIFICLGSFLNLNFSWK
;
A
#
# COMPACT_ATOMS: atom_id res chain seq x y z
N MET A 1 -1.39 17.04 -18.48
CA MET A 1 0.00 17.13 -17.99
C MET A 1 0.11 16.35 -16.67
N ILE A 2 -0.15 15.04 -16.72
CA ILE A 2 -0.47 14.20 -15.54
C ILE A 2 0.28 12.87 -15.68
N HIS A 3 1.61 12.90 -15.55
CA HIS A 3 2.42 11.71 -15.80
C HIS A 3 3.73 11.69 -15.00
N ARG A 4 3.73 12.16 -13.75
CA ARG A 4 5.02 12.42 -13.07
C ARG A 4 5.27 11.78 -11.72
N ILE A 5 4.40 10.92 -11.22
CA ILE A 5 4.71 10.22 -9.95
C ILE A 5 4.70 8.69 -10.09
N PHE A 6 3.88 8.11 -10.98
CA PHE A 6 3.85 6.67 -11.31
C PHE A 6 4.10 6.41 -12.80
N ASN A 7 5.27 6.83 -13.30
CA ASN A 7 5.60 6.73 -14.73
C ASN A 7 6.73 5.75 -15.02
N ASN A 8 7.01 4.82 -14.10
CA ASN A 8 8.14 3.91 -14.23
C ASN A 8 7.72 2.48 -13.85
N PRO A 9 7.18 1.69 -14.81
CA PRO A 9 6.62 0.37 -14.55
C PRO A 9 7.62 -0.56 -13.85
N LEU A 10 8.93 -0.39 -14.09
CA LEU A 10 9.99 -1.15 -13.43
C LEU A 10 10.04 -0.93 -11.90
N ARG A 11 9.88 0.31 -11.42
CA ARG A 11 9.92 0.64 -9.98
C ARG A 11 8.71 0.09 -9.23
N ASP A 12 7.61 0.06 -9.95
CA ASP A 12 6.29 -0.34 -9.53
C ASP A 12 6.20 -1.87 -9.38
N TRP A 13 6.69 -2.61 -10.38
CA TRP A 13 6.91 -4.06 -10.27
C TRP A 13 7.93 -4.41 -9.18
N PHE A 14 9.00 -3.64 -9.03
CA PHE A 14 9.97 -3.84 -7.96
C PHE A 14 9.31 -3.71 -6.57
N THR A 15 8.43 -2.71 -6.39
CA THR A 15 7.72 -2.50 -5.12
C THR A 15 6.83 -3.70 -4.79
N LEU A 16 6.07 -4.20 -5.77
CA LEU A 16 5.17 -5.34 -5.55
C LEU A 16 5.93 -6.65 -5.31
N ILE A 17 7.01 -6.88 -6.05
CA ILE A 17 7.91 -8.02 -5.84
C ILE A 17 8.54 -7.93 -4.45
N PHE A 18 9.00 -6.76 -4.05
CA PHE A 18 9.60 -6.52 -2.74
C PHE A 18 8.60 -6.80 -1.60
N MET A 19 7.38 -6.25 -1.69
CA MET A 19 6.30 -6.51 -0.73
C MET A 19 5.95 -8.00 -0.65
N SER A 20 5.91 -8.69 -1.80
CA SER A 20 5.64 -10.13 -1.86
C SER A 20 6.75 -10.94 -1.21
N ILE A 21 8.01 -10.56 -1.44
CA ILE A 21 9.17 -11.18 -0.77
C ILE A 21 9.08 -10.98 0.73
N LEU A 22 8.77 -9.76 1.21
CA LEU A 22 8.62 -9.50 2.65
C LEU A 22 7.51 -10.36 3.27
N LEU A 23 6.40 -10.57 2.56
CA LEU A 23 5.31 -11.43 3.03
C LEU A 23 5.70 -12.92 3.05
N VAL A 24 6.48 -13.39 2.08
CA VAL A 24 7.03 -14.76 2.07
C VAL A 24 8.06 -14.94 3.18
N VAL A 25 8.94 -13.96 3.39
CA VAL A 25 9.93 -13.95 4.48
C VAL A 25 9.24 -13.95 5.84
N HIS A 26 8.15 -13.21 5.99
CA HIS A 26 7.33 -13.26 7.20
C HIS A 26 6.86 -14.70 7.51
N GLN A 27 6.42 -15.48 6.51
CA GLN A 27 6.00 -16.87 6.74
C GLN A 27 7.16 -17.79 7.15
N THR A 28 8.37 -17.57 6.62
CA THR A 28 9.54 -18.38 6.94
C THR A 28 10.19 -18.01 8.27
N VAL A 29 10.07 -16.75 8.71
CA VAL A 29 10.61 -16.20 9.98
C VAL A 29 9.66 -16.49 11.16
N SER A 30 9.02 -17.67 11.17
CA SER A 30 8.03 -18.13 12.16
C SER A 30 8.50 -18.19 13.63
N MET A 31 9.67 -17.64 14.01
CA MET A 31 10.27 -17.82 15.34
C MET A 31 10.60 -16.54 16.13
N LYS A 32 10.27 -15.32 15.68
CA LYS A 32 10.37 -14.11 16.51
C LYS A 32 9.27 -13.10 16.15
N THR A 33 8.28 -12.98 17.03
CA THR A 33 7.02 -12.23 16.83
C THR A 33 7.25 -10.77 16.45
N GLU A 34 8.12 -10.05 17.14
CA GLU A 34 8.30 -8.61 16.92
C GLU A 34 8.95 -8.25 15.58
N LEU A 35 9.89 -9.09 15.10
CA LEU A 35 10.56 -8.84 13.84
C LEU A 35 9.63 -9.14 12.65
N ALA A 36 8.87 -10.24 12.75
CA ALA A 36 7.88 -10.63 11.77
C ALA A 36 6.78 -9.56 11.63
N ASP A 37 6.25 -9.06 12.74
CA ASP A 37 5.24 -7.99 12.75
C ASP A 37 5.77 -6.71 12.10
N GLY A 38 7.04 -6.36 12.37
CA GLY A 38 7.72 -5.24 11.73
C GLY A 38 7.78 -5.34 10.20
N LEU A 39 7.97 -6.54 9.64
CA LEU A 39 7.96 -6.76 8.19
C LEU A 39 6.59 -6.49 7.58
N LEU A 40 5.52 -6.92 8.25
CA LEU A 40 4.14 -6.68 7.80
C LEU A 40 3.78 -5.19 7.83
N VAL A 41 4.19 -4.48 8.90
CA VAL A 41 4.02 -3.02 9.00
C VAL A 41 4.74 -2.33 7.85
N VAL A 42 5.98 -2.72 7.53
CA VAL A 42 6.72 -2.16 6.40
C VAL A 42 5.97 -2.36 5.08
N VAL A 43 5.41 -3.55 4.85
CA VAL A 43 4.58 -3.82 3.65
C VAL A 43 3.39 -2.86 3.59
N VAL A 44 2.64 -2.68 4.68
CA VAL A 44 1.48 -1.79 4.69
C VAL A 44 1.90 -0.33 4.48
N VAL A 45 2.97 0.12 5.13
CA VAL A 45 3.48 1.49 5.01
C VAL A 45 3.93 1.81 3.58
N ILE A 46 4.62 0.88 2.91
CA ILE A 46 5.07 1.05 1.53
C ILE A 46 3.87 1.25 0.59
N GLY A 47 2.79 0.48 0.75
CA GLY A 47 1.61 0.62 -0.10
C GLY A 47 0.67 1.77 0.30
N LEU A 48 0.65 2.16 1.59
CA LEU A 48 -0.08 3.32 2.07
C LEU A 48 0.55 4.64 1.57
N PHE A 49 1.88 4.72 1.49
CA PHE A 49 2.58 5.94 1.11
C PHE A 49 2.04 6.58 -0.18
N PRO A 50 1.95 5.87 -1.31
CA PRO A 50 1.44 6.48 -2.53
C PRO A 50 -0.06 6.80 -2.44
N LEU A 51 -0.83 5.96 -1.75
CA LEU A 51 -2.28 6.10 -1.60
C LEU A 51 -2.62 7.37 -0.79
N LEU A 52 -1.92 7.58 0.32
CA LEU A 52 -1.99 8.80 1.15
C LEU A 52 -1.47 10.02 0.40
N LYS A 53 -0.34 9.90 -0.29
CA LYS A 53 0.23 11.00 -1.07
C LYS A 53 -0.82 11.54 -2.04
N ASN A 54 -1.42 10.67 -2.84
CA ASN A 54 -2.43 11.08 -3.81
C ASN A 54 -3.68 11.64 -3.13
N ALA A 55 -4.22 10.93 -2.14
CA ALA A 55 -5.41 11.36 -1.43
C ALA A 55 -5.24 12.74 -0.76
N ILE A 56 -4.07 13.03 -0.19
CA ILE A 56 -3.77 14.30 0.45
C ILE A 56 -3.55 15.40 -0.60
N PHE A 57 -2.71 15.17 -1.62
CA PHE A 57 -2.43 16.19 -2.62
C PHE A 57 -3.69 16.55 -3.41
N ASP A 58 -4.45 15.58 -3.91
CA ASP A 58 -5.70 15.85 -4.63
C ASP A 58 -6.84 16.28 -3.71
N GLY A 59 -6.93 15.72 -2.50
CA GLY A 59 -7.94 16.12 -1.52
C GLY A 59 -7.81 17.58 -1.09
N LEU A 60 -6.57 18.05 -0.87
CA LEU A 60 -6.28 19.43 -0.50
C LEU A 60 -6.48 20.39 -1.68
N LEU A 61 -6.04 20.00 -2.89
CA LEU A 61 -6.15 20.83 -4.08
C LEU A 61 -7.58 20.93 -4.62
N ARG A 62 -8.36 19.85 -4.53
CA ARG A 62 -9.70 19.76 -5.13
C ARG A 62 -10.84 19.86 -4.11
N LYS A 63 -10.55 19.93 -2.80
CA LYS A 63 -11.52 19.96 -1.69
C LYS A 63 -12.60 18.87 -1.79
N ARG A 64 -12.21 17.66 -2.22
CA ARG A 64 -13.11 16.50 -2.36
C ARG A 64 -12.56 15.32 -1.58
N ILE A 65 -13.46 14.59 -0.92
CA ILE A 65 -13.13 13.31 -0.30
C ILE A 65 -12.98 12.28 -1.41
N LEU A 66 -11.78 11.72 -1.49
CA LEU A 66 -11.43 10.70 -2.45
C LEU A 66 -11.62 9.31 -1.81
N PRO A 67 -12.14 8.30 -2.56
CA PRO A 67 -12.30 6.95 -2.03
C PRO A 67 -10.97 6.34 -1.55
N GLU A 68 -9.86 6.76 -2.14
CA GLU A 68 -8.50 6.42 -1.71
C GLU A 68 -8.25 6.83 -0.25
N LEU A 69 -8.73 8.00 0.18
CA LEU A 69 -8.58 8.45 1.57
C LEU A 69 -9.30 7.50 2.54
N VAL A 70 -10.49 7.01 2.16
CA VAL A 70 -11.26 6.06 2.98
C VAL A 70 -10.53 4.74 3.11
N VAL A 71 -9.99 4.23 1.99
CA VAL A 71 -9.18 3.00 1.97
C VAL A 71 -7.91 3.15 2.81
N ALA A 72 -7.24 4.31 2.73
CA ALA A 72 -6.07 4.59 3.56
C ALA A 72 -6.41 4.59 5.05
N ILE A 73 -7.50 5.27 5.44
CA ILE A 73 -7.97 5.31 6.84
C ILE A 73 -8.34 3.90 7.33
N PHE A 74 -9.00 3.10 6.49
CA PHE A 74 -9.35 1.72 6.80
C PHE A 74 -8.11 0.84 7.04
N LEU A 75 -7.10 0.93 6.16
CA LEU A 75 -5.82 0.20 6.32
C LEU A 75 -5.05 0.64 7.57
N ILE A 76 -5.05 1.94 7.89
CA ILE A 76 -4.49 2.46 9.13
C ILE A 76 -5.25 1.91 10.34
N GLY A 77 -6.58 1.84 10.27
CA GLY A 77 -7.40 1.22 11.31
C GLY A 77 -7.04 -0.25 11.56
N LEU A 78 -6.85 -1.03 10.50
CA LEU A 78 -6.40 -2.43 10.60
C LEU A 78 -5.02 -2.57 11.24
N LEU A 79 -4.08 -1.67 10.92
CA LEU A 79 -2.76 -1.61 11.55
C LEU A 79 -2.87 -1.42 13.07
N PHE A 80 -3.70 -0.48 13.53
CA PHE A 80 -3.89 -0.21 14.96
C PHE A 80 -4.67 -1.31 15.69
N TYR A 81 -5.54 -2.03 14.98
CA TYR A 81 -6.28 -3.16 15.54
C TYR A 81 -5.43 -4.44 15.68
N GLY A 82 -4.21 -4.46 15.12
CA GLY A 82 -3.30 -5.60 15.15
C GLY A 82 -3.52 -6.62 14.02
N GLU A 83 -4.39 -6.30 13.06
CA GLU A 83 -4.68 -7.15 11.88
C GLU A 83 -3.63 -6.93 10.78
N LEU A 84 -2.35 -7.07 11.14
CA LEU A 84 -1.20 -6.74 10.29
C LEU A 84 -1.17 -7.57 9.01
N LEU A 85 -1.38 -8.88 9.13
CA LEU A 85 -1.35 -9.80 7.99
C LEU A 85 -2.48 -9.46 6.99
N THR A 86 -3.68 -9.24 7.50
CA THR A 86 -4.85 -8.84 6.71
C THR A 86 -4.60 -7.51 6.00
N ALA A 87 -4.06 -6.51 6.71
CA ALA A 87 -3.70 -5.21 6.14
C ALA A 87 -2.63 -5.34 5.03
N SER A 88 -1.59 -6.16 5.23
CA SER A 88 -0.53 -6.37 4.23
C SER A 88 -1.08 -7.02 2.97
N ILE A 89 -1.93 -8.03 3.09
CA ILE A 89 -2.56 -8.72 1.95
C ILE A 89 -3.44 -7.75 1.16
N ILE A 90 -4.32 -7.00 1.83
CA ILE A 90 -5.19 -6.02 1.18
C ILE A 90 -4.35 -4.97 0.45
N THR A 91 -3.27 -4.51 1.08
CA THR A 91 -2.36 -3.53 0.49
C THR A 91 -1.69 -4.05 -0.78
N ILE A 92 -1.23 -5.32 -0.79
CA ILE A 92 -0.68 -5.95 -1.99
C ILE A 92 -1.73 -6.06 -3.10
N PHE A 93 -2.98 -6.43 -2.77
CA PHE A 93 -4.05 -6.49 -3.77
C PHE A 93 -4.39 -5.13 -4.35
N ILE A 94 -4.39 -4.07 -3.53
CA ILE A 94 -4.60 -2.69 -4.00
C ILE A 94 -3.47 -2.28 -4.94
N CYS A 95 -2.22 -2.55 -4.58
CA CYS A 95 -1.07 -2.30 -5.46
C CYS A 95 -1.19 -3.11 -6.77
N LEU A 96 -1.57 -4.37 -6.70
CA LEU A 96 -1.77 -5.22 -7.87
C LEU A 96 -2.88 -4.70 -8.80
N GLY A 97 -4.03 -4.33 -8.24
CA GLY A 97 -5.15 -3.76 -8.98
C GLY A 97 -4.77 -2.45 -9.68
N SER A 98 -4.02 -1.60 -8.97
CA SER A 98 -3.43 -0.39 -9.54
C SER A 98 -2.53 -0.68 -10.76
N PHE A 99 -1.77 -1.77 -10.78
CA PHE A 99 -0.91 -2.13 -11.91
C PHE A 99 -1.64 -2.76 -13.10
N LEU A 100 -2.75 -3.47 -12.86
CA LEU A 100 -3.51 -4.16 -13.90
C LEU A 100 -4.43 -3.22 -14.71
N ASN A 101 -4.24 -1.90 -14.67
CA ASN A 101 -5.12 -0.90 -15.29
C ASN A 101 -6.58 -0.94 -14.81
N LEU A 102 -6.86 -1.57 -13.65
CA LEU A 102 -8.10 -1.28 -12.92
C LEU A 102 -7.94 0.15 -12.41
N ASN A 103 -8.58 1.08 -13.13
CA ASN A 103 -8.38 2.53 -13.06
C ASN A 103 -8.85 3.12 -11.71
N PHE A 104 -8.20 2.72 -10.61
CA PHE A 104 -8.11 3.51 -9.38
C PHE A 104 -7.21 4.69 -9.74
N SER A 105 -7.85 5.78 -10.12
CA SER A 105 -7.24 6.90 -10.81
C SER A 105 -6.11 7.54 -9.98
N TRP A 106 -4.87 7.10 -10.22
CA TRP A 106 -3.62 7.81 -9.94
C TRP A 106 -3.45 9.02 -10.88
N LYS A 107 -4.46 9.91 -10.94
CA LYS A 107 -4.46 11.12 -11.79
C LYS A 107 -4.03 12.35 -11.02
#